data_AF-A0A442AT10-F1
#
_entry.id   AF-A0A442AT10-F1
#
_cell.length_a   1.000
_cell.length_b   1.000
_cell.length_c   1.000
_cell.angle_alpha   90.00
_cell.angle_beta   90.00
_cell.angle_gamma   90.00
#
_symmetry.space_group_name_H-M   'P 1'
#
loop_
_entity.id
_entity.type
_entity.pdbx_description
1 polymer ?
#
loop_
_entity_poly.entity_id
_entity_poly.type
_entity_poly.pdbx_seq_one_letter_code
_entity_poly.pdbx_strand_id
1 'polypeptide(L)' 'MILAIVAYYVFGRSGGEHAPAPAEPPAASTPAPAPATPAPAPEPTPAPAPAPAPAPAPA' A
#
# COMPACT_ATOMS: atom_id res chain seq x y z
N MET A 1 -54.98 4.79 -16.40
CA MET A 1 -54.09 3.68 -16.85
C MET A 1 -52.78 4.19 -17.42
N ILE A 2 -52.79 5.02 -18.46
CA ILE A 2 -51.57 5.57 -19.06
C ILE A 2 -50.71 6.35 -18.06
N LEU A 3 -51.31 7.17 -17.17
CA LEU A 3 -50.59 7.86 -16.09
C LEU A 3 -49.88 6.91 -15.11
N ALA A 4 -50.48 5.76 -14.80
CA ALA A 4 -49.88 4.76 -13.92
C ALA A 4 -48.69 4.06 -14.60
N ILE A 5 -48.80 3.82 -15.91
CA ILE A 5 -47.73 3.26 -16.72
C ILE A 5 -46.56 4.24 -16.81
N VAL A 6 -46.82 5.52 -17.08
CA VAL A 6 -45.77 6.56 -17.14
C VAL A 6 -45.08 6.73 -15.78
N ALA A 7 -45.82 6.72 -14.68
CA ALA A 7 -45.25 6.78 -13.33
C ALA A 7 -44.38 5.55 -13.02
N TYR A 8 -44.80 4.36 -13.43
CA TYR A 8 -44.03 3.13 -13.29
C TYR A 8 -42.74 3.16 -14.12
N TYR A 9 -42.79 3.68 -15.35
CA TYR A 9 -41.59 3.81 -16.17
C TYR A 9 -40.66 4.93 -15.69
N VAL A 10 -41.15 6.09 -15.22
CA VAL A 10 -40.27 7.16 -14.70
C VAL A 10 -39.67 6.78 -13.34
N PHE A 11 -40.47 6.28 -12.41
CA PHE A 11 -39.98 5.90 -11.08
C PHE A 11 -39.23 4.56 -11.08
N GLY A 12 -39.66 3.58 -11.89
CA GLY A 12 -39.06 2.25 -11.94
C GLY A 12 -37.91 2.10 -12.95
N ARG A 13 -37.93 2.81 -14.09
CA ARG A 13 -36.84 2.76 -15.08
C ARG A 13 -35.75 3.79 -14.78
N SER A 14 -36.09 4.99 -14.31
CA SER A 14 -35.08 5.97 -13.88
C SER A 14 -34.67 5.79 -12.42
N GLY A 15 -35.53 5.24 -11.55
CA GLY A 15 -35.17 4.86 -10.18
C GLY A 15 -34.52 3.47 -10.06
N GLY A 16 -34.46 2.71 -11.15
CA GLY A 16 -33.76 1.41 -11.22
C GLY A 16 -32.23 1.51 -11.16
N GLU A 17 -31.65 2.68 -11.43
CA GLU A 17 -30.23 2.97 -11.17
C GLU A 17 -29.93 3.00 -9.66
N HIS A 18 -30.95 2.94 -8.81
CA HIS A 18 -30.85 2.75 -7.37
C HIS A 18 -31.86 1.71 -6.88
N ALA A 19 -31.97 0.57 -7.57
CA ALA A 19 -32.34 -0.64 -6.83
C ALA A 19 -31.23 -0.85 -5.78
N PRO A 20 -31.51 -0.93 -4.47
CA PRO A 20 -30.49 -1.40 -3.54
C PRO A 20 -30.15 -2.80 -4.03
N ALA A 21 -28.93 -2.97 -4.54
CA ALA A 21 -28.40 -4.26 -4.94
C ALA A 21 -28.70 -5.30 -3.85
N PRO A 22 -28.87 -6.59 -4.17
CA PRO A 22 -28.84 -7.64 -3.16
C PRO A 22 -27.68 -7.31 -2.22
N ALA A 23 -27.98 -7.09 -0.94
CA ALA A 23 -26.99 -6.58 0.01
C ALA A 23 -25.83 -7.59 0.04
N GLU A 24 -24.79 -7.30 -0.74
CA GLU A 24 -23.57 -8.09 -0.74
C GLU A 24 -23.08 -8.03 0.71
N PRO A 25 -22.81 -9.19 1.36
CA PRO A 25 -22.21 -9.15 2.68
C PRO A 25 -20.98 -8.25 2.59
N PRO A 26 -20.79 -7.27 3.50
CA PRO A 26 -19.69 -6.33 3.40
C PRO A 26 -18.42 -7.12 3.12
N ALA A 27 -17.79 -6.85 1.97
CA ALA A 27 -16.62 -7.59 1.52
C ALA A 27 -15.67 -7.71 2.72
N ALA A 28 -15.42 -8.96 3.15
CA ALA A 28 -14.70 -9.22 4.38
C ALA A 28 -13.39 -8.45 4.32
N SER A 29 -13.28 -7.42 5.17
CA SER A 29 -12.12 -6.55 5.18
C SER A 29 -10.97 -7.34 5.78
N THR A 30 -10.24 -8.06 4.92
CA THR A 30 -8.99 -8.69 5.31
C THR A 30 -8.04 -7.58 5.76
N PRO A 31 -7.49 -7.66 6.99
CA PRO A 31 -6.53 -6.69 7.47
C PRO A 31 -5.36 -6.55 6.49
N ALA A 32 -4.85 -5.33 6.33
CA ALA A 32 -3.66 -5.09 5.52
C ALA A 32 -2.47 -5.90 6.07
N PRO A 33 -1.56 -6.39 5.21
CA PRO A 33 -0.36 -7.08 5.65
C PRO A 33 0.48 -6.22 6.61
N ALA A 34 1.08 -6.86 7.62
CA ALA A 34 1.94 -6.18 8.57
C ALA A 34 3.19 -5.60 7.88
N PRO A 35 3.77 -4.49 8.39
CA PRO A 35 5.01 -3.93 7.86
C PRO A 35 6.17 -4.92 7.93
N ALA A 36 7.00 -4.94 6.88
CA ALA A 36 8.19 -5.78 6.86
C ALA A 36 9.28 -5.28 7.83
N THR A 37 10.07 -6.20 8.37
CA THR A 37 11.23 -5.87 9.22
C THR A 37 12.34 -5.22 8.38
N PRO A 38 12.94 -4.10 8.84
CA PRO A 38 14.09 -3.49 8.17
C PRO A 38 15.31 -4.42 8.12
N ALA A 39 16.11 -4.30 7.06
CA ALA A 39 17.36 -5.04 6.93
C ALA A 39 18.41 -4.55 7.96
N PRO A 40 19.32 -5.43 8.42
CA PRO A 40 20.44 -5.05 9.28
C PRO A 40 21.35 -4.01 8.61
N ALA A 41 21.97 -3.16 9.43
CA ALA A 41 22.96 -2.19 8.98
C ALA A 41 24.27 -2.89 8.54
N PRO A 42 25.01 -2.32 7.56
CA PRO A 42 26.31 -2.84 7.17
C PRO A 42 27.34 -2.70 8.30
N GLU A 43 28.31 -3.61 8.34
CA GLU A 43 29.43 -3.59 9.28
C GLU A 43 30.40 -2.42 8.97
N PRO A 44 30.98 -1.75 9.98
CA PRO A 44 31.98 -0.72 9.74
C PRO A 44 33.26 -1.27 9.09
N THR A 45 33.82 -0.49 8.16
CA THR A 45 35.12 -0.79 7.54
C THR A 45 36.26 -0.61 8.56
N PRO A 46 37.21 -1.56 8.66
CA PRO A 46 38.42 -1.40 9.48
C PRO A 46 39.27 -0.19 9.07
N ALA A 47 39.93 0.44 10.05
CA ALA A 47 40.84 1.55 9.80
C ALA A 47 42.13 1.10 9.08
N PRO A 48 42.74 1.95 8.22
CA PRO A 48 44.04 1.68 7.63
C PRO A 48 45.15 1.48 8.69
N ALA A 49 46.13 0.63 8.38
CA ALA A 49 47.30 0.44 9.22
C ALA A 49 48.20 1.69 9.24
N PRO A 50 48.90 2.00 10.35
CA PRO A 50 49.90 3.06 10.41
C PRO A 50 51.03 2.86 9.40
N ALA A 51 51.59 3.98 8.90
CA ALA A 51 52.76 3.94 8.03
C ALA A 51 54.03 3.49 8.79
N PRO A 52 54.97 2.78 8.14
CA PRO A 52 56.28 2.49 8.71
C PRO A 52 57.06 3.75 9.09
N ALA A 53 57.87 3.67 10.14
CA ALA A 53 58.77 4.75 10.54
C ALA A 53 59.90 4.94 9.50
N PRO A 54 60.37 6.19 9.27
CA PRO A 54 61.55 6.46 8.45
C PRO A 54 62.79 5.72 8.95
N ALA A 55 63.65 5.29 8.04
CA ALA A 55 64.94 4.70 8.38
C ALA A 55 65.88 5.76 9.01
N PRO A 56 66.77 5.36 9.94
CA PRO A 56 67.83 6.23 10.44
C PRO A 56 68.73 6.78 9.32
N ALA A 57 69.19 8.03 9.46
CA ALA A 57 70.16 8.62 8.55
C ALA A 57 71.58 8.04 8.78
N PRO A 58 72.40 7.88 7.73
CA PRO A 58 73.82 7.53 7.88
C PRO A 58 74.59 8.57 8.71
N ALA A 59 75.59 8.11 9.46
CA ALA A 59 76.56 8.93 10.18
C ALA A 59 77.81 9.21 9.33
#